data_AF-A0AAD7I3M3-F1
#
_entry.id   AF-A0AAD7I3M3-F1
#
_cell.length_a   1.000
_cell.length_b   1.000
_cell.length_c   1.000
_cell.angle_alpha   90.00
_cell.angle_beta   90.00
_cell.angle_gamma   90.00
#
_symmetry.space_group_name_H-M   'P 1'
#
loop_
_entity.id
_entity.type
_entity.pdbx_description
1 polymer ?
#
loop_
_entity_poly.entity_id
_entity_poly.type
_entity_poly.pdbx_seq_one_letter_code
_entity_poly.pdbx_strand_id
1 'polypeptide(L)'
;LAYAGLLRSDEITAGSGKSDASLNLTRDAVQFFPDFETCTHMVLTLPGSKSDPFRKGVSLTIAAAPGHASCPVTAVKKLFVEFPRPGSAPLFEGLDGKPLHYKVFVAGIRTALTAAGIYPSGFVGHSFRRGAASEAAAAGYSDYEIQLLGRWRSDSYKLYIENSPSRILYLSYQLHLAHPHSVPFEPPA
;
A
#
# COMPACT_ATOMS: atom_id res chain seq x y z
N LEU A 1 -2.00 6.57 1.79
CA LEU A 1 -1.52 5.50 2.69
C LEU A 1 -1.60 4.10 2.07
N ALA A 2 -2.78 3.64 1.62
CA ALA A 2 -2.97 2.31 1.03
C ALA A 2 -1.94 1.95 -0.06
N TYR A 3 -1.73 2.86 -1.00
CA TYR A 3 -0.74 2.75 -2.07
C TYR A 3 0.70 2.71 -1.54
N ALA A 4 1.13 3.77 -0.85
CA ALA A 4 2.51 3.93 -0.38
C ALA A 4 2.97 2.84 0.61
N GLY A 5 2.06 2.28 1.41
CA GLY A 5 2.36 1.18 2.34
C GLY A 5 2.05 -0.22 1.79
N LEU A 6 1.59 -0.33 0.54
CA LEU A 6 1.10 -1.58 -0.07
C LEU A 6 0.13 -2.32 0.87
N LEU A 7 -0.75 -1.58 1.54
CA LEU A 7 -1.64 -2.11 2.56
C LEU A 7 -2.76 -2.93 1.95
N ARG A 8 -3.17 -3.99 2.65
CA ARG A 8 -4.41 -4.69 2.36
C ARG A 8 -5.59 -3.88 2.90
N SER A 9 -6.78 -4.06 2.34
CA SER A 9 -7.94 -3.29 2.78
C SER A 9 -8.38 -3.61 4.20
N ASP A 10 -8.18 -4.85 4.65
CA ASP A 10 -8.44 -5.29 6.02
C ASP A 10 -7.41 -4.76 7.02
N GLU A 11 -6.24 -4.29 6.56
CA GLU A 11 -5.28 -3.55 7.39
C GLU A 11 -5.69 -2.08 7.59
N ILE A 12 -6.60 -1.57 6.77
CA ILE A 12 -7.11 -0.19 6.81
C ILE A 12 -8.50 -0.11 7.44
N THR A 13 -9.32 -1.13 7.21
CA THR A 13 -10.76 -1.11 7.49
C THR A 13 -11.13 -2.09 8.59
N ALA A 14 -12.14 -1.74 9.38
CA ALA A 14 -12.64 -2.61 10.43
C ALA A 14 -13.37 -3.83 9.84
N GLY A 15 -13.10 -4.99 10.45
CA GLY A 15 -13.76 -6.26 10.10
C GLY A 15 -15.27 -6.24 10.36
N SER A 16 -16.02 -6.99 9.56
CA SER A 16 -17.49 -7.03 9.56
C SER A 16 -18.12 -7.90 10.66
N GLY A 17 -17.49 -8.03 11.84
CA GLY A 17 -18.02 -8.78 12.99
C GLY A 17 -17.81 -8.02 14.30
N LYS A 18 -18.29 -8.56 15.44
CA LYS A 18 -18.06 -8.02 16.81
C LYS A 18 -16.58 -7.65 16.94
N SER A 19 -16.28 -6.38 16.75
CA SER A 19 -14.94 -5.91 16.44
C SER A 19 -14.16 -5.91 17.74
N ASP A 20 -13.19 -6.81 17.86
CA ASP A 20 -12.17 -6.66 18.88
C ASP A 20 -11.44 -5.34 18.56
N ALA A 21 -11.70 -4.30 19.35
CA ALA A 21 -11.14 -2.97 19.14
C ALA A 21 -9.60 -3.01 19.08
N SER A 22 -8.97 -4.04 19.67
CA SER A 22 -7.53 -4.28 19.60
C SER A 22 -6.99 -4.63 18.21
N LEU A 23 -7.87 -4.95 17.25
CA LEU A 23 -7.51 -5.26 15.86
C LEU A 23 -7.70 -4.06 14.91
N ASN A 24 -8.27 -2.95 15.39
CA ASN A 24 -8.45 -1.76 14.57
C ASN A 24 -7.16 -0.94 14.53
N LEU A 25 -6.87 -0.35 13.37
CA LEU A 25 -5.76 0.59 13.22
C LEU A 25 -6.12 1.91 13.93
N THR A 26 -5.37 2.27 14.97
CA THR A 26 -5.59 3.48 15.77
C THR A 26 -4.62 4.59 15.39
N ARG A 27 -4.77 5.78 15.98
CA ARG A 27 -3.86 6.90 15.75
C ARG A 27 -2.49 6.69 16.39
N ASP A 28 -2.43 6.02 17.54
CA ASP A 28 -1.16 5.63 18.20
C ASP A 28 -0.31 4.65 17.37
N ALA A 29 -0.91 4.01 16.36
CA ALA A 29 -0.18 3.20 15.41
C ALA A 29 0.76 4.01 14.50
N VAL A 30 0.61 5.33 14.43
CA VAL A 30 1.40 6.22 13.58
C VAL A 30 2.42 6.98 14.42
N GLN A 31 3.69 6.84 14.07
CA GLN A 31 4.79 7.61 14.66
C GLN A 31 5.52 8.37 13.56
N PHE A 32 5.79 9.66 13.78
CA PHE A 32 6.49 10.53 12.85
C PHE A 32 7.94 10.68 13.28
N PHE A 33 8.88 10.61 12.34
CA PHE A 33 10.32 10.65 12.63
C PHE A 33 11.06 11.70 11.78
N PRO A 34 11.92 12.54 12.39
CA PRO A 34 12.30 12.52 13.81
C PRO A 34 11.22 13.09 14.75
N ASP A 35 10.35 13.97 14.25
CA ASP A 35 9.24 14.57 14.99
C ASP A 35 8.08 14.91 14.04
N PHE A 36 6.96 15.39 14.57
CA PHE A 36 5.78 15.71 13.76
C PHE A 36 6.04 16.82 12.73
N GLU A 37 6.86 17.82 13.04
CA GLU A 37 7.03 19.01 12.20
C GLU A 37 7.96 18.74 11.01
N THR A 38 9.10 18.10 11.29
CA THR A 38 10.22 17.92 10.34
C THR A 38 10.32 16.50 9.79
N CYS A 39 9.28 15.68 9.97
CA CYS A 39 9.34 14.25 9.61
C CYS A 39 9.76 13.99 8.16
N THR A 40 10.70 13.06 8.00
CA THR A 40 11.12 12.52 6.70
C THR A 40 10.40 11.22 6.36
N HIS A 41 9.84 10.56 7.37
CA HIS A 41 9.08 9.33 7.24
C HIS A 41 8.13 9.16 8.44
N MET A 42 7.23 8.19 8.32
CA MET A 42 6.43 7.70 9.43
C MET A 42 6.57 6.19 9.55
N VAL A 43 6.44 5.69 10.78
CA VAL A 43 6.28 4.27 11.04
C VAL A 43 4.80 4.00 11.34
N LEU A 44 4.20 3.09 10.58
CA LEU A 44 2.85 2.60 10.78
C LEU A 44 2.91 1.19 11.36
N THR A 45 2.41 1.00 12.58
CA THR A 45 2.35 -0.31 13.24
C THR A 45 0.97 -0.93 13.06
N LEU A 46 0.88 -1.93 12.20
CA LEU A 46 -0.36 -2.67 11.99
C LEU A 46 -0.59 -3.64 13.16
N PRO A 47 -1.81 -3.70 13.71
CA PRO A 47 -2.16 -4.69 14.72
C PRO A 47 -2.06 -6.11 14.15
N GLY A 48 -1.89 -7.10 15.02
CA GLY A 48 -1.75 -8.51 14.65
C GLY A 48 -2.84 -8.98 13.66
N SER A 49 -2.43 -9.66 12.60
CA SER A 49 -3.36 -10.20 11.59
C SER A 49 -3.93 -11.57 12.00
N LYS A 50 -4.96 -12.06 11.29
CA LYS A 50 -5.48 -13.44 11.46
C LYS A 50 -4.41 -14.53 11.24
N SER A 51 -3.37 -14.22 10.48
CA SER A 51 -2.20 -15.08 10.23
C SER A 51 -1.04 -14.86 11.20
N ASP A 52 -1.21 -14.01 12.21
CA ASP A 52 -0.22 -13.74 13.25
C ASP A 52 -0.63 -14.44 14.55
N PRO A 53 -0.17 -15.69 14.78
CA PRO A 53 -0.56 -16.47 15.95
C PRO A 53 -0.13 -15.83 17.27
N PHE A 54 0.81 -14.87 17.24
CA PHE A 54 1.32 -14.20 18.43
C PHE A 54 0.86 -12.74 18.54
N ARG A 55 0.05 -12.25 17.59
CA ARG A 55 -0.43 -10.85 17.49
C ARG A 55 0.68 -9.79 17.68
N LYS A 56 1.91 -10.08 17.26
CA LYS A 56 3.04 -9.13 17.35
C LYS A 56 2.83 -7.90 16.47
N GLY A 57 1.99 -8.02 15.43
CA GLY A 57 1.80 -6.96 14.45
C GLY A 57 2.99 -6.83 13.51
N VAL A 58 2.95 -5.79 12.66
CA VAL A 58 4.06 -5.46 11.76
C VAL A 58 4.20 -3.95 11.62
N SER A 59 5.43 -3.45 11.73
CA SER A 59 5.73 -2.04 11.52
C SER A 59 6.22 -1.81 10.09
N LEU A 60 5.72 -0.75 9.46
CA LEU A 60 6.08 -0.32 8.13
C LEU A 60 6.70 1.06 8.19
N THR A 61 7.87 1.21 7.60
CA THR A 61 8.47 2.53 7.38
C THR A 61 7.98 3.09 6.05
N ILE A 62 7.33 4.25 6.08
CA ILE A 62 6.74 4.91 4.91
C ILE A 62 7.39 6.29 4.77
N ALA A 63 8.16 6.47 3.70
CA ALA A 63 8.86 7.71 3.41
C ALA A 63 7.89 8.85 3.05
N ALA A 64 8.27 10.08 3.40
CA ALA A 64 7.67 11.28 2.83
C ALA A 64 8.10 11.44 1.36
N ALA A 65 7.23 12.06 0.56
CA ALA A 65 7.54 12.52 -0.79
C ALA A 65 7.21 14.01 -0.90
N PRO A 66 8.03 14.91 -0.32
CA PRO A 66 7.75 16.34 -0.29
C PRO A 66 7.47 16.92 -1.68
N GLY A 67 6.50 17.83 -1.78
CA GLY A 67 6.10 18.44 -3.06
C GLY A 67 5.15 17.60 -3.92
N HIS A 68 4.95 16.31 -3.62
CA HIS A 68 3.99 15.47 -4.33
C HIS A 68 2.61 15.48 -3.65
N ALA A 69 1.54 15.64 -4.44
CA ALA A 69 0.15 15.59 -3.95
C ALA A 69 -0.21 14.23 -3.30
N SER A 70 0.49 13.16 -3.69
CA SER A 70 0.32 11.81 -3.17
C SER A 70 1.18 11.49 -1.94
N CYS A 71 1.91 12.48 -1.40
CA CYS A 71 2.78 12.28 -0.24
C CYS A 71 2.01 11.70 0.96
N PRO A 72 2.35 10.46 1.40
CA PRO A 72 1.57 9.80 2.44
C PRO A 72 1.75 10.49 3.80
N VAL A 73 2.95 10.97 4.11
CA VAL A 73 3.25 11.66 5.36
C VAL A 73 2.49 12.99 5.46
N THR A 74 2.51 13.80 4.39
CA THR A 74 1.74 15.06 4.34
C THR A 74 0.25 14.81 4.49
N ALA A 75 -0.30 13.79 3.81
CA ALA A 75 -1.72 13.46 3.92
C ALA A 75 -2.13 13.02 5.34
N VAL A 76 -1.30 12.21 6.02
CA VAL A 76 -1.59 11.79 7.39
C VAL A 76 -1.38 12.94 8.39
N LYS A 77 -0.36 13.79 8.25
CA LYS A 77 -0.23 15.02 9.06
C LYS A 77 -1.47 15.89 8.96
N LYS A 78 -2.00 16.08 7.74
CA LYS A 78 -3.20 16.88 7.49
C LYS A 78 -4.42 16.31 8.21
N LEU A 79 -4.59 14.97 8.19
CA LEU A 79 -5.60 14.27 8.99
C LEU A 79 -5.44 14.50 10.51
N PHE A 80 -4.22 14.64 11.02
CA PHE A 80 -3.95 14.92 12.43
C PHE A 80 -4.23 16.36 12.85
N VAL A 81 -3.98 17.31 11.97
CA VAL A 81 -4.25 18.73 12.24
C VAL A 81 -5.73 19.07 12.08
N GLU A 82 -6.37 18.60 11.00
CA GLU A 82 -7.76 18.98 10.67
C GLU A 82 -8.79 18.23 11.52
N PHE A 83 -8.46 17.01 11.97
CA PHE A 83 -9.38 16.15 12.73
C PHE A 83 -8.68 15.62 14.00
N PRO A 84 -8.46 16.49 15.01
CA PRO A 84 -7.79 16.09 16.24
C PRO A 84 -8.64 15.10 17.03
N ARG A 85 -8.03 13.97 17.39
CA ARG A 85 -8.66 12.87 18.14
C ARG A 85 -7.66 12.21 19.09
N PRO A 86 -8.11 11.55 20.18
CA PRO A 86 -7.22 10.79 21.07
C PRO A 86 -6.45 9.69 20.33
N GLY A 87 -5.29 9.32 20.85
CA GLY A 87 -4.43 8.25 20.30
C GLY A 87 -5.13 6.90 20.10
N SER A 88 -6.02 6.55 21.03
CA SER A 88 -6.82 5.33 21.01
C SER A 88 -7.97 5.34 20.01
N ALA A 89 -8.27 6.49 19.39
CA ALA A 89 -9.29 6.58 18.36
C ALA A 89 -8.86 5.83 17.08
N PRO A 90 -9.81 5.37 16.25
CA PRO A 90 -9.48 4.80 14.94
C PRO A 90 -8.69 5.81 14.08
N LEU A 91 -7.72 5.32 13.31
CA LEU A 91 -6.97 6.17 12.38
C LEU A 91 -7.88 6.71 11.27
N PHE A 92 -8.76 5.85 10.75
CA PHE A 92 -9.77 6.20 9.77
C PHE A 92 -11.15 5.95 10.37
N GLU A 93 -11.99 6.98 10.37
CA GLU A 93 -13.35 6.92 10.91
C GLU A 93 -14.39 7.39 9.89
N GLY A 94 -15.60 6.89 10.05
CA GLY A 94 -16.78 7.45 9.40
C GLY A 94 -17.24 8.73 10.10
N LEU A 95 -18.22 9.41 9.50
CA LEU A 95 -18.84 10.61 10.08
C LEU A 95 -19.52 10.35 11.43
N ASP A 96 -19.84 9.08 11.74
CA ASP A 96 -20.39 8.64 13.01
C ASP A 96 -19.31 8.35 14.09
N GLY A 97 -18.04 8.64 13.79
CA GLY A 97 -16.91 8.42 14.68
C GLY A 97 -16.51 6.95 14.86
N LYS A 98 -17.11 6.04 14.08
CA LYS A 98 -16.79 4.62 14.11
C LYS A 98 -15.65 4.29 13.16
N PRO A 99 -14.88 3.20 13.41
CA PRO A 99 -13.87 2.73 12.48
C PRO A 99 -14.38 2.59 11.04
N LEU A 100 -13.56 2.99 10.07
CA LEU A 100 -13.90 2.92 8.65
C LEU A 100 -14.19 1.48 8.22
N HIS A 101 -15.39 1.22 7.71
CA HIS A 101 -15.75 -0.10 7.18
C HIS A 101 -15.36 -0.28 5.71
N TYR A 102 -15.07 -1.53 5.32
CA TYR A 102 -14.68 -1.89 3.95
C TYR A 102 -15.64 -1.36 2.87
N LYS A 103 -16.95 -1.46 3.08
CA LYS A 103 -17.95 -0.96 2.11
C LYS A 103 -17.83 0.55 1.89
N VAL A 104 -17.61 1.31 2.96
CA VAL A 104 -17.45 2.78 2.90
C VAL A 104 -16.13 3.14 2.23
N PHE A 105 -15.05 2.43 2.56
CA PHE A 105 -13.76 2.60 1.90
C PHE A 105 -13.84 2.39 0.38
N VAL A 106 -14.42 1.27 -0.08
CA VAL A 106 -14.58 0.99 -1.51
C VAL A 106 -15.51 2.02 -2.17
N ALA A 107 -16.61 2.39 -1.53
CA ALA A 107 -17.51 3.41 -2.06
C ALA A 107 -16.79 4.76 -2.25
N GLY A 108 -16.00 5.20 -1.26
CA GLY A 108 -15.22 6.43 -1.33
C GLY A 108 -14.22 6.43 -2.50
N ILE A 109 -13.52 5.31 -2.72
CA ILE A 109 -12.61 5.15 -3.88
C ILE A 109 -13.39 5.28 -5.19
N ARG A 110 -14.52 4.60 -5.33
CA ARG A 110 -15.33 4.63 -6.56
C ARG A 110 -15.89 6.02 -6.84
N THR A 111 -16.28 6.75 -5.81
CA THR A 111 -16.69 8.15 -5.93
C THR A 111 -15.53 9.01 -6.42
N ALA A 112 -14.34 8.89 -5.82
CA ALA A 112 -13.16 9.64 -6.25
C ALA A 112 -12.74 9.33 -7.70
N LEU A 113 -12.79 8.07 -8.11
CA LEU A 113 -12.50 7.65 -9.49
C LEU A 113 -13.51 8.20 -10.49
N THR A 114 -14.80 8.11 -10.17
CA THR A 114 -15.88 8.68 -11.01
C THR A 114 -15.69 10.19 -11.17
N ALA A 115 -15.38 10.89 -10.09
CA ALA A 115 -15.11 12.33 -10.13
C ALA A 115 -13.88 12.69 -10.99
N ALA A 116 -12.91 11.77 -11.09
CA ALA A 116 -11.75 11.89 -11.97
C ALA A 116 -12.03 11.41 -13.42
N GLY A 117 -13.25 11.02 -13.76
CA GLY A 117 -13.63 10.51 -15.09
C GLY A 117 -13.18 9.07 -15.36
N ILE A 118 -12.79 8.32 -14.33
CA ILE A 118 -12.31 6.93 -14.44
C ILE A 118 -13.45 5.97 -14.13
N TYR A 119 -13.67 4.97 -14.99
CA TYR A 119 -14.72 3.97 -14.80
C TYR A 119 -14.40 3.04 -13.61
N PRO A 120 -15.27 2.96 -12.58
CA PRO A 120 -14.90 2.36 -11.29
C PRO A 120 -15.08 0.83 -11.21
N SER A 121 -15.65 0.16 -12.22
CA SER A 121 -16.08 -1.24 -12.11
C SER A 121 -14.94 -2.24 -11.81
N GLY A 122 -13.71 -1.92 -12.21
CA GLY A 122 -12.52 -2.74 -11.97
C GLY A 122 -11.83 -2.50 -10.63
N PHE A 123 -12.24 -1.47 -9.87
CA PHE A 123 -11.54 -1.06 -8.65
C PHE A 123 -12.24 -1.60 -7.40
N VAL A 124 -11.52 -2.48 -6.69
CA VAL A 124 -11.89 -3.07 -5.40
C VAL A 124 -10.75 -2.93 -4.39
N GLY A 125 -10.94 -3.39 -3.15
CA GLY A 125 -10.01 -3.14 -2.05
C GLY A 125 -8.52 -3.43 -2.33
N HIS A 126 -8.20 -4.48 -3.07
CA HIS A 126 -6.82 -4.87 -3.37
C HIS A 126 -6.15 -4.02 -4.47
N SER A 127 -6.87 -3.09 -5.11
CA SER A 127 -6.37 -2.36 -6.28
C SER A 127 -5.12 -1.54 -5.98
N PHE A 128 -5.00 -0.95 -4.79
CA PHE A 128 -3.81 -0.17 -4.42
C PHE A 128 -2.57 -1.04 -4.27
N ARG A 129 -2.68 -2.16 -3.57
CA ARG A 129 -1.57 -3.09 -3.37
C ARG A 129 -1.13 -3.73 -4.69
N ARG A 130 -2.10 -4.06 -5.56
CA ARG A 130 -1.83 -4.55 -6.92
C ARG A 130 -1.15 -3.49 -7.77
N GLY A 131 -1.73 -2.28 -7.84
CA GLY A 131 -1.21 -1.16 -8.62
C GLY A 131 0.20 -0.76 -8.20
N ALA A 132 0.47 -0.64 -6.90
CA ALA A 132 1.80 -0.30 -6.39
C ALA A 132 2.85 -1.36 -6.75
N ALA A 133 2.50 -2.65 -6.71
CA ALA A 133 3.42 -3.71 -7.13
C ALA A 133 3.71 -3.65 -8.64
N SER A 134 2.67 -3.45 -9.46
CA SER A 134 2.83 -3.27 -10.91
C SER A 134 3.68 -2.05 -11.25
N GLU A 135 3.48 -0.93 -10.56
CA GLU A 135 4.24 0.30 -10.79
C GLU A 135 5.70 0.15 -10.37
N ALA A 136 5.97 -0.50 -9.23
CA ALA A 136 7.33 -0.82 -8.80
C ALA A 136 8.04 -1.72 -9.84
N ALA A 137 7.37 -2.75 -10.34
CA ALA A 137 7.91 -3.60 -11.41
C ALA A 137 8.18 -2.81 -12.70
N ALA A 138 7.26 -1.94 -13.11
CA ALA A 138 7.42 -1.09 -14.27
C ALA A 138 8.58 -0.08 -14.11
N ALA A 139 8.82 0.39 -12.89
CA ALA A 139 9.95 1.25 -12.52
C ALA A 139 11.29 0.49 -12.42
N GLY A 140 11.30 -0.84 -12.61
CA GLY A 140 12.51 -1.65 -12.64
C GLY A 140 12.98 -2.14 -11.28
N TYR A 141 12.12 -2.14 -10.26
CA TYR A 141 12.45 -2.67 -8.94
C TYR A 141 12.67 -4.18 -9.06
N SER A 142 13.66 -4.69 -8.33
CA SER A 142 13.92 -6.12 -8.25
C SER A 142 12.78 -6.87 -7.55
N ASP A 143 12.69 -8.17 -7.81
CA ASP A 143 11.77 -9.08 -7.13
C ASP A 143 11.86 -8.95 -5.60
N TYR A 144 13.08 -8.83 -5.07
CA TYR A 144 13.34 -8.64 -3.64
C TYR A 144 12.78 -7.31 -3.10
N GLU A 145 12.99 -6.21 -3.81
CA GLU A 145 12.50 -4.89 -3.38
C GLU A 145 10.97 -4.82 -3.38
N ILE A 146 10.31 -5.42 -4.38
CA ILE A 146 8.85 -5.49 -4.43
C ILE A 146 8.31 -6.35 -3.28
N GLN A 147 8.94 -7.50 -3.01
CA GLN A 147 8.61 -8.35 -1.87
C GLN A 147 8.77 -7.60 -0.55
N LEU A 148 9.87 -6.85 -0.38
CA LEU A 148 10.15 -6.05 0.81
C LEU A 148 9.07 -4.99 1.03
N LEU A 149 8.75 -4.19 0.00
CA LEU A 149 7.74 -3.13 0.08
C LEU A 149 6.35 -3.69 0.43
N GLY A 150 5.95 -4.77 -0.22
CA GLY A 150 4.64 -5.36 0.01
C GLY A 150 4.57 -6.36 1.17
N ARG A 151 5.69 -6.71 1.79
CA ARG A 151 5.76 -7.76 2.83
C ARG A 151 5.29 -9.12 2.30
N TRP A 152 5.63 -9.45 1.06
CA TRP A 152 5.39 -10.78 0.50
C TRP A 152 6.53 -11.72 0.89
N ARG A 153 6.18 -12.93 1.35
CA ARG A 153 7.15 -13.99 1.68
C ARG A 153 7.39 -14.97 0.52
N SER A 154 6.57 -14.87 -0.51
CA SER A 154 6.60 -15.74 -1.67
C SER A 154 6.29 -14.95 -2.93
N ASP A 155 6.43 -15.62 -4.07
CA ASP A 155 6.19 -15.08 -5.41
C ASP A 155 4.73 -14.76 -5.74
N SER A 156 3.82 -14.84 -4.76
CA SER A 156 2.41 -14.47 -4.92
C SER A 156 2.19 -13.04 -5.44
N TYR A 157 3.14 -12.12 -5.25
CA TYR A 157 3.06 -10.76 -5.80
C TYR A 157 3.14 -10.74 -7.33
N LYS A 158 3.74 -11.75 -7.99
CA LYS A 158 3.82 -11.82 -9.45
C LYS A 158 2.44 -11.88 -10.10
N LEU A 159 1.43 -12.40 -9.39
CA LEU A 159 0.02 -12.39 -9.82
C LEU A 159 -0.60 -10.98 -9.85
N TYR A 160 0.03 -10.01 -9.17
CA TYR A 160 -0.43 -8.64 -9.17
C TYR A 160 0.17 -7.80 -10.29
N ILE A 161 1.38 -8.15 -10.74
CA ILE A 161 2.10 -7.42 -11.78
C ILE A 161 1.33 -7.50 -13.09
N GLU A 162 0.87 -6.34 -13.54
CA GLU A 162 0.20 -6.20 -14.82
C GLU A 162 1.24 -5.98 -15.93
N ASN A 163 1.30 -6.93 -16.86
CA ASN A 163 2.22 -6.84 -17.98
C ASN A 163 1.57 -6.03 -19.10
N SER A 164 2.02 -4.79 -19.30
CA SER A 164 1.50 -3.97 -20.40
C SER A 164 1.88 -4.60 -21.75
N PRO A 165 0.98 -4.60 -22.75
CA PRO A 165 1.30 -5.08 -24.09
C PRO A 165 2.56 -4.41 -24.67
N SER A 166 2.76 -3.13 -24.40
CA SER A 166 3.95 -2.39 -24.81
C SER A 166 5.25 -2.97 -24.23
N ARG A 167 5.24 -3.41 -22.96
CA ARG A 167 6.40 -4.06 -22.34
C ARG A 167 6.68 -5.40 -23.00
N ILE A 168 5.64 -6.19 -23.28
CA ILE A 168 5.76 -7.48 -23.97
C ILE A 168 6.33 -7.27 -25.38
N LEU A 169 5.81 -6.30 -26.13
CA LEU A 169 6.29 -5.95 -27.46
C LEU A 169 7.76 -5.48 -27.44
N TYR A 170 8.13 -4.65 -26.47
CA TYR A 170 9.51 -4.22 -26.30
C TYR A 170 10.45 -5.40 -26.02
N LEU A 171 10.10 -6.28 -25.09
CA LEU A 171 10.90 -7.47 -24.77
C LEU A 171 11.01 -8.40 -25.98
N SER A 172 9.90 -8.65 -26.67
CA SER A 172 9.87 -9.44 -27.90
C SER A 172 10.78 -8.85 -28.98
N TYR A 173 10.75 -7.53 -29.17
CA TYR A 173 11.66 -6.83 -30.09
C TYR A 173 13.13 -6.99 -29.69
N GLN A 174 13.46 -6.85 -28.40
CA GLN A 174 14.84 -6.98 -27.92
C GLN A 174 15.42 -8.39 -28.12
N LEU A 175 14.60 -9.45 -28.16
CA LEU A 175 15.08 -10.80 -28.46
C LEU A 175 15.77 -10.89 -29.84
N HIS A 176 15.34 -10.07 -30.79
CA HIS A 176 15.94 -10.01 -32.14
C HIS A 176 17.18 -9.12 -32.21
N LEU A 177 17.37 -8.25 -31.22
CA LEU A 177 18.53 -7.35 -31.12
C LEU A 177 19.59 -7.85 -30.14
N ALA A 178 19.31 -8.93 -29.41
CA ALA A 178 20.25 -9.56 -28.50
C ALA A 178 21.49 -9.96 -29.28
N HIS A 179 22.56 -9.19 -29.12
CA HIS A 179 23.88 -9.62 -29.55
C HIS A 179 24.26 -10.76 -28.61
N PRO A 180 24.77 -11.90 -29.11
CA PRO A 180 25.21 -12.97 -28.24
C PRO A 180 26.24 -12.39 -27.26
N HIS A 181 25.87 -12.32 -25.98
CA HIS A 181 26.85 -12.12 -24.94
C HIS A 181 27.86 -13.26 -25.08
N SER A 182 29.14 -12.92 -25.22
CA SER A 182 30.24 -13.89 -25.35
C SER A 182 30.46 -14.75 -24.10
N VAL A 183 29.56 -14.67 -23.12
CA VAL A 183 29.62 -15.38 -21.85
C VAL A 183 28.28 -16.09 -21.65
N PRO A 184 28.27 -17.44 -21.62
CA PRO A 184 27.07 -18.21 -21.28
C PRO A 184 26.58 -17.81 -19.89
N PHE A 185 25.31 -17.42 -19.79
CA PHE A 185 24.64 -17.22 -18.52
C PHE A 185 24.29 -18.60 -17.92
N GLU A 186 24.92 -18.97 -16.81
CA GLU A 186 24.45 -20.06 -15.95
C GLU A 186 23.40 -19.50 -14.97
N PRO A 187 22.16 -20.02 -14.95
CA PRO A 187 21.18 -19.63 -13.95
C PRO A 187 21.62 -20.11 -12.55
N PRO A 188 21.39 -19.32 -11.48
CA PRO A 188 21.75 -19.73 -10.13
C PRO A 188 20.95 -20.97 -9.70
N ALA A 189 21.67 -21.90 -9.05
CA ALA A 189 21.15 -23.14 -8.48
C ALA A 189 20.14 -22.93 -7.35
#